data_AF-A0A9K3HZV6-F1
#
_entry.id   AF-A0A9K3HZV6-F1
#
_cell.length_a   1.000
_cell.length_b   1.000
_cell.length_c   1.000
_cell.angle_alpha   90.00
_cell.angle_beta   90.00
_cell.angle_gamma   90.00
#
_symmetry.space_group_name_H-M   'P 1'
#
loop_
_entity.id
_entity.type
_entity.pdbx_description
1 polymer ?
#
loop_
_entity_poly.entity_id
_entity_poly.type
_entity_poly.pdbx_seq_one_letter_code
_entity_poly.pdbx_strand_id
1 'polypeptide(L)'
;METFFLRGSSLSSIPSSSLNHRSTFRPINRRPCLRAQQSDGSATDIPPGEFKVRNSQDEIAATQGIRIRRRPPTGPPLHYVGPFEFRLQNEGNTPRNILEEIVWNKDTEVAQMRGKKPLYTLKKAVDMAPPPRDFIAALKASYLRTGMPALIAEVKKASPSRGVLREDFDPVEIAKAYEKGGAACLSVLTDAKYFQGSFENLEAIRNAGVTCPILCKEFIVDAWQLYYARAKGADAVLLIAAILPDLDIKYMTKICKLIGLTPLVEVHDENEMDRILEIDGIQLIGINNRNLETFEVDISNTKKLLEGERGEKIKQKDIIVVGESGLFTPADVAYVQEAGVKAILVGESIVKQKDPTIGIAELFGKDISAA
;
A
#
# COMPACT_ATOMS: atom_id res chain seq x y z
N MET A 1 63.31 25.34 4.52
CA MET A 1 63.31 25.86 3.13
C MET A 1 61.86 26.20 2.81
N GLU A 2 61.48 27.43 3.15
CA GLU A 2 61.21 28.55 2.20
C GLU A 2 59.80 28.42 1.59
N THR A 3 58.74 29.04 2.13
CA THR A 3 58.25 30.44 1.93
C THR A 3 58.49 31.05 0.55
N PHE A 4 57.42 31.41 -0.19
CA PHE A 4 57.16 32.66 -0.95
C PHE A 4 55.70 32.59 -1.53
N PHE A 5 54.68 33.38 -1.11
CA PHE A 5 54.31 34.80 -1.43
C PHE A 5 54.03 35.03 -2.93
N LEU A 6 52.95 35.63 -3.48
CA LEU A 6 52.06 36.80 -3.20
C LEU A 6 50.69 36.64 -3.92
N ARG A 7 49.53 36.97 -3.34
CA ARG A 7 48.77 38.26 -3.35
C ARG A 7 48.46 38.90 -4.72
N GLY A 8 47.19 39.25 -4.93
CA GLY A 8 46.75 40.21 -5.95
C GLY A 8 45.22 40.39 -6.02
N SER A 9 44.66 41.28 -5.20
CA SER A 9 43.28 41.77 -5.24
C SER A 9 43.17 42.98 -6.19
N SER A 10 42.05 43.17 -6.90
CA SER A 10 41.49 44.51 -7.12
C SER A 10 40.02 44.49 -7.57
N LEU A 11 39.27 45.43 -6.99
CA LEU A 11 37.91 45.85 -7.28
C LEU A 11 37.89 46.88 -8.41
N SER A 12 36.81 46.92 -9.21
CA SER A 12 36.23 48.11 -9.86
C SER A 12 35.05 47.64 -10.73
N SER A 13 33.78 47.88 -10.37
CA SER A 13 33.00 49.13 -10.42
C SER A 13 32.15 49.27 -11.70
N ILE A 14 30.86 49.48 -11.44
CA ILE A 14 29.70 49.66 -12.33
C ILE A 14 29.80 50.97 -13.15
N PRO A 15 29.09 51.07 -14.30
CA PRO A 15 28.03 52.09 -14.45
C PRO A 15 26.78 51.48 -15.11
N SER A 16 25.57 51.52 -14.52
CA SER A 16 24.58 52.61 -14.52
C SER A 16 24.38 53.35 -15.85
N SER A 17 23.26 53.05 -16.53
CA SER A 17 22.56 54.00 -17.40
C SER A 17 21.05 53.76 -17.36
N SER A 18 20.37 54.66 -16.65
CA SER A 18 18.95 54.96 -16.72
C SER A 18 18.56 55.54 -18.08
N LEU A 19 17.35 55.25 -18.57
CA LEU A 19 16.55 56.22 -19.31
C LEU A 19 15.05 55.90 -19.23
N ASN A 20 14.33 56.92 -18.79
CA ASN A 20 12.89 57.03 -18.64
C ASN A 20 12.17 57.00 -19.99
N HIS A 21 10.92 56.50 -20.02
CA HIS A 21 9.79 57.30 -20.52
C HIS A 21 8.39 56.73 -20.16
N ARG A 22 7.65 57.56 -19.40
CA ARG A 22 6.18 57.87 -19.45
C ARG A 22 5.22 56.74 -19.86
N SER A 23 4.41 56.22 -18.92
CA SER A 23 3.11 56.76 -18.46
C SER A 23 2.01 56.87 -19.53
N THR A 24 1.10 55.89 -19.55
CA THR A 24 -0.28 56.07 -19.99
C THR A 24 -1.22 55.31 -19.04
N PHE A 25 -1.76 56.06 -18.08
CA PHE A 25 -2.95 55.70 -17.30
C PHE A 25 -4.18 55.74 -18.21
N ARG A 26 -4.99 54.68 -18.23
CA ARG A 26 -6.41 54.69 -18.64
C ARG A 26 -7.20 53.63 -17.84
N PRO A 27 -8.51 53.82 -17.66
CA PRO A 27 -9.13 53.82 -16.33
C PRO A 27 -9.70 52.48 -15.87
N ILE A 28 -9.77 52.38 -14.54
CA ILE A 28 -10.49 51.39 -13.74
C ILE A 28 -11.95 51.36 -14.17
N ASN A 29 -12.38 50.25 -14.77
CA ASN A 29 -13.79 50.00 -15.03
C ASN A 29 -14.39 49.35 -13.78
N ARG A 30 -15.13 50.15 -13.00
CA ARG A 30 -15.90 49.70 -11.83
C ARG A 30 -16.98 48.73 -12.30
N ARG A 31 -16.89 47.46 -11.88
CA ARG A 31 -18.05 46.55 -11.84
C ARG A 31 -18.59 46.50 -10.40
N PRO A 32 -19.91 46.38 -10.20
CA PRO A 32 -20.54 46.64 -8.92
C PRO A 32 -20.19 45.57 -7.88
N CYS A 33 -20.01 45.99 -6.63
CA CYS A 33 -20.01 45.13 -5.45
C CYS A 33 -21.24 44.22 -5.45
N LEU A 34 -21.03 42.92 -5.68
CA LEU A 34 -21.97 41.89 -5.29
C LEU A 34 -21.65 41.49 -3.85
N ARG A 35 -22.61 41.86 -3.01
CA ARG A 35 -22.79 41.54 -1.60
C ARG A 35 -22.41 40.08 -1.31
N ALA A 36 -21.54 39.87 -0.33
CA ALA A 36 -21.26 38.55 0.21
C ALA A 36 -22.57 37.92 0.72
N GLN A 37 -23.03 36.89 0.03
CA GLN A 37 -23.97 35.93 0.58
C GLN A 37 -23.15 34.72 1.02
N GLN A 38 -23.25 34.40 2.31
CA GLN A 38 -22.81 33.14 2.87
C GLN A 38 -23.52 32.01 2.10
N SER A 39 -22.75 31.17 1.41
CA SER A 39 -23.24 29.91 0.87
C SER A 39 -22.80 28.80 1.80
N ASP A 40 -23.76 28.27 2.56
CA ASP A 40 -23.64 27.00 3.24
C ASP A 40 -23.26 25.91 2.24
N GLY A 41 -22.17 25.19 2.52
CA GLY A 41 -21.67 24.13 1.67
C GLY A 41 -22.57 22.90 1.75
N SER A 42 -23.45 22.73 0.76
CA SER A 42 -24.08 21.44 0.47
C SER A 42 -23.15 20.62 -0.42
N ALA A 43 -22.55 19.58 0.14
CA ALA A 43 -21.88 18.55 -0.62
C ALA A 43 -22.94 17.73 -1.38
N THR A 44 -22.94 17.81 -2.72
CA THR A 44 -23.16 16.73 -3.71
C THR A 44 -23.61 17.35 -5.03
N ASP A 45 -22.65 17.78 -5.85
CA ASP A 45 -22.86 17.87 -7.30
C ASP A 45 -21.62 17.25 -7.93
N ILE A 46 -21.73 15.97 -8.29
CA ILE A 46 -20.70 15.28 -9.07
C ILE A 46 -20.87 15.78 -10.51
N PRO A 47 -19.86 16.43 -11.11
CA PRO A 47 -19.98 16.93 -12.47
C PRO A 47 -20.25 15.79 -13.46
N PRO A 48 -21.12 15.98 -14.46
CA PRO A 48 -21.60 14.91 -15.35
C PRO A 48 -20.50 14.14 -16.11
N GLY A 49 -19.32 14.76 -16.30
CA GLY A 49 -18.15 14.11 -16.90
C GLY A 49 -17.50 13.05 -16.01
N GLU A 50 -17.52 13.22 -14.68
CA GLU A 50 -16.97 12.21 -13.76
C GLU A 50 -17.84 10.95 -13.71
N PHE A 51 -19.17 11.08 -13.79
CA PHE A 51 -20.10 9.95 -13.77
C PHE A 51 -19.91 9.00 -14.97
N LYS A 52 -19.68 9.55 -16.17
CA LYS A 52 -19.50 8.76 -17.41
C LYS A 52 -18.18 7.99 -17.44
N VAL A 53 -17.10 8.56 -16.92
CA VAL A 53 -15.80 7.88 -16.77
C VAL A 53 -15.86 6.78 -15.70
N ARG A 54 -16.67 6.98 -14.65
CA ARG A 54 -16.83 6.03 -13.54
C ARG A 54 -17.56 4.75 -13.92
N ASN A 55 -18.69 4.83 -14.63
CA ASN A 55 -19.39 3.63 -15.10
C ASN A 55 -18.50 2.76 -16.00
N SER A 56 -17.62 3.39 -16.79
CA SER A 56 -16.67 2.68 -17.64
C SER A 56 -15.60 1.90 -16.85
N GLN A 57 -15.20 2.35 -15.64
CA GLN A 57 -14.21 1.64 -14.83
C GLN A 57 -14.78 0.37 -14.18
N ASP A 58 -16.01 0.44 -13.67
CA ASP A 58 -16.68 -0.73 -13.08
C ASP A 58 -17.02 -1.77 -14.15
N GLU A 59 -17.38 -1.34 -15.37
CA GLU A 59 -17.56 -2.24 -16.52
C GLU A 59 -16.25 -2.96 -16.91
N ILE A 60 -15.14 -2.23 -16.99
CA ILE A 60 -13.81 -2.83 -17.26
C ILE A 60 -13.45 -3.83 -16.16
N ALA A 61 -13.64 -3.47 -14.89
CA ALA A 61 -13.37 -4.36 -13.77
C ALA A 61 -14.19 -5.67 -13.87
N ALA A 62 -15.47 -5.56 -14.22
CA ALA A 62 -16.34 -6.73 -14.40
C ALA A 62 -15.88 -7.63 -15.56
N THR A 63 -15.42 -7.07 -16.69
CA THR A 63 -14.85 -7.87 -17.79
C THR A 63 -13.57 -8.61 -17.41
N GLN A 64 -12.86 -8.13 -16.39
CA GLN A 64 -11.67 -8.77 -15.81
C GLN A 64 -12.00 -9.77 -14.70
N GLY A 65 -13.28 -10.04 -14.44
CA GLY A 65 -13.73 -10.94 -13.38
C GLY A 65 -13.59 -10.35 -11.97
N ILE A 66 -13.27 -9.05 -11.84
CA ILE A 66 -13.24 -8.39 -10.53
C ILE A 66 -14.66 -8.25 -10.03
N ARG A 67 -14.94 -8.95 -8.93
CA ARG A 67 -16.27 -8.94 -8.32
C ARG A 67 -16.42 -7.81 -7.32
N ILE A 68 -15.36 -7.33 -6.68
CA ILE A 68 -15.45 -6.35 -5.60
C ILE A 68 -15.76 -4.96 -6.17
N ARG A 69 -16.93 -4.43 -5.81
CA ARG A 69 -17.31 -3.06 -6.20
C ARG A 69 -16.55 -2.08 -5.33
N ARG A 70 -16.01 -1.01 -5.92
CA ARG A 70 -15.29 0.00 -5.14
C ARG A 70 -16.20 1.04 -4.50
N ARG A 71 -17.42 1.19 -5.01
CA ARG A 71 -18.45 2.13 -4.53
C ARG A 71 -19.87 1.54 -4.73
N PRO A 72 -20.89 2.07 -4.04
CA PRO A 72 -22.28 1.71 -4.31
C PRO A 72 -22.69 2.10 -5.75
N PRO A 73 -23.25 1.19 -6.56
CA PRO A 73 -23.66 1.47 -7.94
C PRO A 73 -24.78 2.51 -8.05
N THR A 74 -25.69 2.58 -7.07
CA THR A 74 -26.80 3.53 -7.07
C THR A 74 -26.54 4.77 -6.20
N GLY A 75 -25.28 5.05 -5.88
CA GLY A 75 -24.88 6.16 -5.01
C GLY A 75 -25.05 5.85 -3.52
N PRO A 76 -24.67 6.77 -2.61
CA PRO A 76 -24.86 6.56 -1.19
C PRO A 76 -26.35 6.29 -0.89
N PRO A 77 -26.67 5.43 0.09
CA PRO A 77 -28.06 5.05 0.36
C PRO A 77 -28.94 6.20 0.87
N LEU A 78 -28.36 7.39 1.09
CA LEU A 78 -29.10 8.61 1.44
C LEU A 78 -29.61 9.30 0.18
N HIS A 79 -30.92 9.31 0.01
CA HIS A 79 -31.58 10.22 -0.92
C HIS A 79 -32.22 11.36 -0.13
N TYR A 80 -31.88 12.59 -0.53
CA TYR A 80 -32.50 13.79 0.02
C TYR A 80 -33.91 13.96 -0.58
N VAL A 81 -34.94 13.91 0.27
CA VAL A 81 -36.34 14.12 -0.12
C VAL A 81 -36.96 15.24 0.73
N GLY A 82 -36.40 16.44 0.59
CA GLY A 82 -36.82 17.62 1.35
C GLY A 82 -36.27 17.59 2.79
N PRO A 83 -37.05 17.94 3.82
CA PRO A 83 -36.55 17.99 5.20
C PRO A 83 -36.27 16.60 5.83
N PHE A 84 -36.51 15.52 5.08
CA PHE A 84 -36.31 14.15 5.53
C PHE A 84 -35.18 13.49 4.73
N GLU A 85 -34.35 12.76 5.46
CA GLU A 85 -33.38 11.84 4.88
C GLU A 85 -34.00 10.44 4.89
N PHE A 86 -34.19 9.85 3.71
CA PHE A 86 -34.64 8.46 3.59
C PHE A 86 -33.45 7.58 3.18
N ARG A 87 -33.20 6.53 3.97
CA ARG A 87 -32.18 5.53 3.65
C ARG A 87 -32.84 4.36 2.92
N LEU A 88 -32.79 4.37 1.58
CA LEU A 88 -33.23 3.24 0.77
C LEU A 88 -32.10 2.21 0.72
N GLN A 89 -32.19 1.18 1.58
CA GLN A 89 -31.36 -0.01 1.42
C GLN A 89 -31.93 -0.83 0.26
N ASN A 90 -31.23 -0.85 -0.87
CA ASN A 90 -31.43 -1.83 -1.93
C ASN A 90 -30.19 -2.75 -1.96
N GLU A 91 -30.32 -3.93 -2.59
CA GLU A 91 -29.19 -4.87 -2.77
C GLU A 91 -28.00 -4.20 -3.48
N GLY A 92 -28.26 -3.18 -4.30
CA GLY A 92 -27.26 -2.34 -4.94
C GLY A 92 -26.38 -1.57 -3.95
N ASN A 93 -26.95 -0.92 -2.94
CA ASN A 93 -26.26 0.01 -2.04
C ASN A 93 -25.76 -0.59 -0.73
N THR A 94 -25.70 -1.93 -0.65
CA THR A 94 -25.16 -2.65 0.50
C THR A 94 -23.95 -3.45 0.07
N PRO A 95 -22.82 -3.43 0.81
CA PRO A 95 -21.68 -4.28 0.52
C PRO A 95 -22.06 -5.76 0.56
N ARG A 96 -21.62 -6.54 -0.42
CA ARG A 96 -21.94 -7.98 -0.50
C ARG A 96 -21.06 -8.85 0.39
N ASN A 97 -19.86 -8.39 0.70
CA ASN A 97 -18.91 -9.07 1.57
C ASN A 97 -18.06 -8.04 2.33
N ILE A 98 -17.28 -8.51 3.30
CA ILE A 98 -16.45 -7.67 4.15
C ILE A 98 -15.41 -6.86 3.35
N LEU A 99 -14.84 -7.45 2.30
CA LEU A 99 -13.82 -6.80 1.48
C LEU A 99 -14.42 -5.60 0.74
N GLU A 100 -15.60 -5.77 0.18
CA GLU A 100 -16.37 -4.70 -0.45
C GLU A 100 -16.68 -3.58 0.54
N GLU A 101 -17.08 -3.93 1.77
CA GLU A 101 -17.31 -2.93 2.84
C GLU A 101 -16.03 -2.17 3.19
N ILE A 102 -14.91 -2.86 3.33
CA ILE A 102 -13.61 -2.26 3.61
C ILE A 102 -13.23 -1.27 2.51
N VAL A 103 -13.34 -1.69 1.24
CA VAL A 103 -12.98 -0.87 0.08
C VAL A 103 -13.86 0.38 -0.02
N TRP A 104 -15.17 0.29 0.23
CA TRP A 104 -16.06 1.45 0.20
C TRP A 104 -15.72 2.47 1.29
N ASN A 105 -15.42 1.99 2.49
CA ASN A 105 -14.98 2.86 3.58
C ASN A 105 -13.61 3.48 3.27
N LYS A 106 -12.70 2.71 2.69
CA LYS A 106 -11.36 3.18 2.31
C LYS A 106 -11.42 4.28 1.26
N ASP A 107 -12.27 4.15 0.26
CA ASP A 107 -12.45 5.19 -0.77
C ASP A 107 -12.91 6.52 -0.14
N THR A 108 -13.84 6.46 0.82
CA THR A 108 -14.29 7.64 1.58
C THR A 108 -13.17 8.22 2.46
N GLU A 109 -12.45 7.37 3.18
CA GLU A 109 -11.32 7.76 4.04
C GLU A 109 -10.23 8.47 3.22
N VAL A 110 -9.82 7.86 2.11
CA VAL A 110 -8.76 8.39 1.24
C VAL A 110 -9.17 9.71 0.63
N ALA A 111 -10.43 9.89 0.23
CA ALA A 111 -10.93 11.17 -0.26
C ALA A 111 -10.78 12.28 0.80
N GLN A 112 -11.10 11.99 2.07
CA GLN A 112 -10.94 12.93 3.17
C GLN A 112 -9.48 13.23 3.48
N MET A 113 -8.63 12.19 3.52
CA MET A 113 -7.19 12.36 3.77
C MET A 113 -6.51 13.17 2.66
N ARG A 114 -6.85 12.91 1.39
CA ARG A 114 -6.35 13.64 0.23
C ARG A 114 -6.76 15.11 0.27
N GLY A 115 -7.97 15.43 0.74
CA GLY A 115 -8.42 16.80 0.97
C GLY A 115 -7.58 17.53 2.02
N LYS A 116 -7.16 16.84 3.09
CA LYS A 116 -6.32 17.38 4.17
C LYS A 116 -4.84 17.47 3.79
N LYS A 117 -4.33 16.52 3.00
CA LYS A 117 -2.92 16.43 2.57
C LYS A 117 -2.86 16.24 1.05
N PRO A 118 -2.84 17.33 0.26
CA PRO A 118 -2.81 17.25 -1.19
C PRO A 118 -1.54 16.58 -1.73
N LEU A 119 -1.62 15.98 -2.93
CA LEU A 119 -0.51 15.20 -3.50
C LEU A 119 0.82 15.98 -3.60
N TYR A 120 0.78 17.28 -3.88
CA TYR A 120 2.01 18.09 -4.01
C TYR A 120 2.79 18.20 -2.69
N THR A 121 2.13 18.14 -1.52
CA THR A 121 2.82 18.16 -0.23
C THR A 121 3.50 16.82 0.02
N LEU A 122 2.86 15.72 -0.36
CA LEU A 122 3.44 14.38 -0.25
C LEU A 122 4.62 14.18 -1.18
N LYS A 123 4.60 14.71 -2.41
CA LYS A 123 5.75 14.66 -3.32
C LYS A 123 6.99 15.26 -2.66
N LYS A 124 6.87 16.46 -2.07
CA LYS A 124 7.97 17.09 -1.32
C LYS A 124 8.44 16.22 -0.15
N ALA A 125 7.53 15.61 0.59
CA ALA A 125 7.88 14.73 1.70
C ALA A 125 8.63 13.47 1.22
N VAL A 126 8.22 12.88 0.09
CA VAL A 126 8.90 11.75 -0.54
C VAL A 126 10.28 12.14 -1.04
N ASP A 127 10.43 13.33 -1.66
CA ASP A 127 11.73 13.83 -2.14
C ASP A 127 12.73 14.05 -0.98
N MET A 128 12.23 14.33 0.23
CA MET A 128 13.03 14.50 1.45
C MET A 128 13.19 13.20 2.26
N ALA A 129 12.51 12.11 1.87
CA ALA A 129 12.56 10.86 2.61
C ALA A 129 13.92 10.16 2.44
N PRO A 130 14.42 9.44 3.47
CA PRO A 130 15.61 8.61 3.34
C PRO A 130 15.46 7.60 2.19
N PRO A 131 16.54 7.17 1.51
CA PRO A 131 16.45 6.19 0.44
C PRO A 131 15.66 4.94 0.87
N PRO A 132 14.79 4.40 -0.02
CA PRO A 132 14.05 3.19 0.29
C PRO A 132 15.01 2.00 0.41
N ARG A 133 14.65 1.04 1.26
CA ARG A 133 15.41 -0.20 1.40
C ARG A 133 14.91 -1.21 0.37
N ASP A 134 15.82 -2.00 -0.18
CA ASP A 134 15.48 -2.95 -1.22
C ASP A 134 14.76 -4.18 -0.62
N PHE A 135 13.43 -4.17 -0.71
CA PHE A 135 12.55 -5.22 -0.21
C PHE A 135 12.82 -6.57 -0.90
N ILE A 136 13.01 -6.57 -2.23
CA ILE A 136 13.24 -7.81 -3.00
C ILE A 136 14.62 -8.39 -2.66
N ALA A 137 15.65 -7.55 -2.58
CA ALA A 137 16.99 -8.00 -2.24
C ALA A 137 17.03 -8.61 -0.83
N ALA A 138 16.31 -8.03 0.15
CA ALA A 138 16.23 -8.59 1.49
C ALA A 138 15.61 -10.00 1.51
N LEU A 139 14.52 -10.21 0.76
CA LEU A 139 13.92 -11.54 0.60
C LEU A 139 14.90 -12.53 -0.05
N LYS A 140 15.53 -12.15 -1.17
CA LYS A 140 16.51 -13.01 -1.87
C LYS A 140 17.69 -13.36 -0.97
N ALA A 141 18.26 -12.38 -0.27
CA ALA A 141 19.39 -12.58 0.63
C ALA A 141 19.04 -13.53 1.78
N SER A 142 17.86 -13.37 2.38
CA SER A 142 17.40 -14.27 3.45
C SER A 142 17.21 -15.69 2.93
N TYR A 143 16.53 -15.87 1.79
CA TYR A 143 16.30 -17.18 1.20
C TYR A 143 17.63 -17.91 0.89
N LEU A 144 18.60 -17.20 0.30
CA LEU A 144 19.93 -17.75 0.01
C LEU A 144 20.70 -18.13 1.28
N ARG A 145 20.57 -17.33 2.35
CA ARG A 145 21.26 -17.57 3.63
C ARG A 145 20.70 -18.77 4.38
N THR A 146 19.38 -18.93 4.44
CA THR A 146 18.73 -19.93 5.32
C THR A 146 18.33 -21.22 4.59
N GLY A 147 18.25 -21.19 3.26
CA GLY A 147 17.69 -22.26 2.44
C GLY A 147 16.18 -22.45 2.66
N MET A 148 15.51 -21.47 3.27
CA MET A 148 14.08 -21.52 3.61
C MET A 148 13.37 -20.25 3.14
N PRO A 149 12.03 -20.28 2.96
CA PRO A 149 11.27 -19.11 2.58
C PRO A 149 11.56 -17.92 3.48
N ALA A 150 11.88 -16.76 2.90
CA ALA A 150 12.15 -15.54 3.64
C ALA A 150 10.90 -15.06 4.39
N LEU A 151 11.03 -14.73 5.67
CA LEU A 151 9.91 -14.30 6.50
C LEU A 151 9.61 -12.81 6.30
N ILE A 152 8.37 -12.50 5.92
CA ILE A 152 7.74 -11.18 6.07
C ILE A 152 6.88 -11.24 7.34
N ALA A 153 7.40 -10.72 8.45
CA ALA A 153 6.71 -10.79 9.74
C ALA A 153 5.69 -9.65 9.87
N GLU A 154 4.44 -10.00 10.16
CA GLU A 154 3.33 -9.04 10.18
C GLU A 154 3.05 -8.49 11.59
N VAL A 155 3.23 -7.18 11.73
CA VAL A 155 2.88 -6.39 12.92
C VAL A 155 1.39 -6.05 12.84
N LYS A 156 0.58 -6.78 13.62
CA LYS A 156 -0.89 -6.69 13.59
C LYS A 156 -1.48 -6.69 15.00
N LYS A 157 -2.36 -5.72 15.28
CA LYS A 157 -3.08 -5.60 16.56
C LYS A 157 -4.37 -6.42 16.58
N ALA A 158 -5.19 -6.28 15.54
CA ALA A 158 -6.49 -6.94 15.44
C ALA A 158 -6.76 -7.42 14.00
N SER A 159 -7.77 -8.26 13.83
CA SER A 159 -8.34 -8.59 12.52
C SER A 159 -9.87 -8.73 12.60
N PRO A 160 -10.61 -8.51 11.50
CA PRO A 160 -12.06 -8.74 11.46
C PRO A 160 -12.47 -10.16 11.86
N SER A 161 -11.64 -11.14 11.52
CA SER A 161 -11.91 -12.56 11.77
C SER A 161 -11.62 -13.03 13.20
N ARG A 162 -10.71 -12.37 13.92
CA ARG A 162 -10.22 -12.84 15.24
C ARG A 162 -10.33 -11.80 16.36
N GLY A 163 -10.79 -10.59 16.06
CA GLY A 163 -10.80 -9.49 17.03
C GLY A 163 -9.39 -9.05 17.41
N VAL A 164 -9.19 -8.64 18.66
CA VAL A 164 -7.87 -8.24 19.19
C VAL A 164 -6.99 -9.47 19.37
N LEU A 165 -5.82 -9.46 18.72
CA LEU A 165 -4.84 -10.56 18.81
C LEU A 165 -3.82 -10.32 19.92
N ARG A 166 -3.53 -9.05 20.23
CA ARG A 166 -2.58 -8.66 21.26
C ARG A 166 -3.07 -7.38 21.93
N GLU A 167 -3.45 -7.48 23.20
CA GLU A 167 -3.93 -6.35 24.01
C GLU A 167 -2.79 -5.35 24.27
N ASP A 168 -1.63 -5.86 24.67
CA ASP A 168 -0.42 -5.07 24.87
C ASP A 168 0.38 -4.96 23.56
N PHE A 169 0.08 -3.90 22.81
CA PHE A 169 0.57 -3.68 21.46
C PHE A 169 1.53 -2.50 21.39
N ASP A 170 2.83 -2.78 21.50
CA ASP A 170 3.90 -1.87 21.10
C ASP A 170 4.44 -2.30 19.71
N PRO A 171 4.14 -1.54 18.64
CA PRO A 171 4.57 -1.89 17.29
C PRO A 171 6.10 -1.87 17.13
N VAL A 172 6.81 -1.02 17.87
CA VAL A 172 8.27 -0.87 17.79
C VAL A 172 8.96 -2.06 18.47
N GLU A 173 8.51 -2.45 19.67
CA GLU A 173 9.06 -3.61 20.36
C GLU A 173 8.83 -4.90 19.56
N ILE A 174 7.62 -5.07 19.02
CA ILE A 174 7.28 -6.22 18.16
C ILE A 174 8.17 -6.25 16.92
N ALA A 175 8.34 -5.11 16.23
CA ALA A 175 9.18 -5.03 15.04
C ALA A 175 10.65 -5.37 15.33
N LYS A 176 11.21 -4.88 16.44
CA LYS A 176 12.56 -5.22 16.89
C LYS A 176 12.70 -6.70 17.24
N ALA A 177 11.69 -7.29 17.87
CA ALA A 177 11.67 -8.72 18.16
C ALA A 177 11.64 -9.56 16.87
N TYR A 178 10.84 -9.16 15.87
CA TYR A 178 10.82 -9.83 14.56
C TYR A 178 12.16 -9.73 13.83
N GLU A 179 12.78 -8.55 13.80
CA GLU A 179 14.11 -8.35 13.23
C GLU A 179 15.15 -9.26 13.92
N LYS A 180 15.17 -9.26 15.25
CA LYS A 180 16.04 -10.14 16.04
C LYS A 180 15.78 -11.63 15.75
N GLY A 181 14.52 -12.00 15.54
CA GLY A 181 14.10 -13.36 15.18
C GLY A 181 14.44 -13.79 13.76
N GLY A 182 15.05 -12.91 12.94
CA GLY A 182 15.48 -13.24 11.59
C GLY A 182 14.45 -12.93 10.50
N ALA A 183 13.43 -12.10 10.78
CA ALA A 183 12.53 -11.61 9.73
C ALA A 183 13.32 -10.87 8.64
N ALA A 184 13.08 -11.23 7.38
CA ALA A 184 13.72 -10.58 6.24
C ALA A 184 13.11 -9.20 5.98
N CYS A 185 11.79 -9.10 6.15
CA CYS A 185 11.01 -7.87 5.99
C CYS A 185 9.90 -7.83 7.04
N LEU A 186 9.30 -6.66 7.21
CA LEU A 186 8.12 -6.45 8.04
C LEU A 186 6.91 -6.10 7.19
N SER A 187 5.73 -6.53 7.62
CA SER A 187 4.43 -6.08 7.12
C SER A 187 3.73 -5.33 8.25
N VAL A 188 3.32 -4.08 8.03
CA VAL A 188 2.64 -3.27 9.05
C VAL A 188 1.25 -2.93 8.57
N LEU A 189 0.25 -3.33 9.34
CA LEU A 189 -1.15 -2.97 9.08
C LEU A 189 -1.35 -1.49 9.38
N THR A 190 -1.83 -0.74 8.38
CA THR A 190 -2.12 0.70 8.53
C THR A 190 -3.61 1.02 8.58
N ASP A 191 -4.48 0.05 8.28
CA ASP A 191 -5.93 0.25 8.32
C ASP A 191 -6.43 0.35 9.77
N ALA A 192 -6.97 1.53 10.11
CA ALA A 192 -7.41 1.81 11.48
C ALA A 192 -8.74 1.13 11.82
N LYS A 193 -9.70 1.10 10.89
CA LYS A 193 -11.08 0.70 11.19
C LYS A 193 -11.23 -0.80 11.44
N TYR A 194 -10.56 -1.64 10.65
CA TYR A 194 -10.74 -3.09 10.62
C TYR A 194 -9.58 -3.84 11.30
N PHE A 195 -8.37 -3.27 11.28
CA PHE A 195 -7.17 -3.91 11.83
C PHE A 195 -6.59 -3.19 13.06
N GLN A 196 -7.16 -2.03 13.44
CA GLN A 196 -6.62 -1.14 14.47
C GLN A 196 -5.14 -0.78 14.23
N GLY A 197 -4.77 -0.70 12.94
CA GLY A 197 -3.47 -0.27 12.48
C GLY A 197 -3.37 1.25 12.40
N SER A 198 -2.20 1.74 12.00
CA SER A 198 -2.01 3.16 11.68
C SER A 198 -0.75 3.37 10.85
N PHE A 199 -0.75 4.43 10.04
CA PHE A 199 0.46 4.89 9.36
C PHE A 199 1.53 5.40 10.34
N GLU A 200 1.10 5.87 11.52
CA GLU A 200 1.96 6.30 12.61
C GLU A 200 2.74 5.12 13.22
N ASN A 201 2.15 3.92 13.29
CA ASN A 201 2.87 2.72 13.72
C ASN A 201 4.02 2.39 12.75
N LEU A 202 3.76 2.48 11.44
CA LEU A 202 4.77 2.26 10.40
C LEU A 202 5.92 3.27 10.53
N GLU A 203 5.59 4.55 10.67
CA GLU A 203 6.57 5.63 10.85
C GLU A 203 7.37 5.48 12.15
N ALA A 204 6.71 5.09 13.24
CA ALA A 204 7.38 4.82 14.52
C ALA A 204 8.38 3.67 14.41
N ILE A 205 8.00 2.54 13.77
CA ILE A 205 8.90 1.41 13.51
C ILE A 205 10.10 1.86 12.68
N ARG A 206 9.88 2.62 11.60
CA ARG A 206 10.93 3.16 10.75
C ARG A 206 11.92 4.03 11.57
N ASN A 207 11.39 4.94 12.38
CA ASN A 207 12.20 5.88 13.16
C ASN A 207 12.92 5.23 14.35
N ALA A 208 12.45 4.07 14.83
CA ALA A 208 13.06 3.34 15.93
C ALA A 208 14.36 2.60 15.56
N GLY A 209 14.80 2.69 14.29
CA GLY A 209 16.09 2.15 13.84
C GLY A 209 16.04 0.70 13.36
N VAL A 210 14.86 0.09 13.27
CA VAL A 210 14.70 -1.23 12.63
C VAL A 210 15.24 -1.15 11.21
N THR A 211 16.03 -2.13 10.78
CA THR A 211 16.74 -2.21 9.49
C THR A 211 16.01 -3.04 8.44
N CYS A 212 15.11 -3.95 8.84
CA CYS A 212 14.22 -4.64 7.92
C CYS A 212 13.44 -3.66 7.00
N PRO A 213 13.29 -3.99 5.70
CA PRO A 213 12.36 -3.27 4.84
C PRO A 213 10.91 -3.42 5.30
N ILE A 214 10.07 -2.41 5.07
CA ILE A 214 8.69 -2.35 5.59
C ILE A 214 7.67 -2.29 4.46
N LEU A 215 6.78 -3.28 4.43
CA LEU A 215 5.56 -3.31 3.64
C LEU A 215 4.44 -2.55 4.37
N CYS A 216 3.86 -1.56 3.70
CA CYS A 216 2.60 -0.95 4.08
C CYS A 216 1.45 -1.87 3.66
N LYS A 217 0.91 -2.66 4.61
CA LYS A 217 -0.22 -3.56 4.36
C LYS A 217 -1.52 -2.76 4.54
N GLU A 218 -2.08 -2.33 3.41
CA GLU A 218 -3.23 -1.44 3.32
C GLU A 218 -4.10 -1.80 2.10
N PHE A 219 -5.37 -1.43 2.13
CA PHE A 219 -6.24 -1.51 0.96
C PHE A 219 -5.98 -0.30 0.06
N ILE A 220 -5.09 -0.47 -0.92
CA ILE A 220 -4.75 0.60 -1.86
C ILE A 220 -5.81 0.69 -2.96
N VAL A 221 -6.47 1.84 -3.03
CA VAL A 221 -7.50 2.19 -4.02
C VAL A 221 -7.13 3.46 -4.80
N ASP A 222 -6.25 4.31 -4.28
CA ASP A 222 -5.81 5.54 -4.96
C ASP A 222 -4.28 5.67 -4.93
N ALA A 223 -3.70 6.16 -6.02
CA ALA A 223 -2.26 6.42 -6.15
C ALA A 223 -1.71 7.36 -5.07
N TRP A 224 -2.54 8.25 -4.50
CA TRP A 224 -2.20 9.11 -3.37
C TRP A 224 -1.67 8.29 -2.18
N GLN A 225 -2.24 7.10 -1.92
CA GLN A 225 -1.81 6.23 -0.83
C GLN A 225 -0.37 5.75 -1.01
N LEU A 226 0.11 5.59 -2.25
CA LEU A 226 1.50 5.21 -2.53
C LEU A 226 2.48 6.27 -2.03
N TYR A 227 2.20 7.54 -2.35
CA TYR A 227 3.00 8.67 -1.88
C TYR A 227 2.89 8.82 -0.36
N TYR A 228 1.71 8.57 0.21
CA TYR A 228 1.50 8.65 1.64
C TYR A 228 2.30 7.58 2.39
N ALA A 229 2.21 6.33 1.96
CA ALA A 229 2.98 5.22 2.50
C ALA A 229 4.49 5.48 2.39
N ARG A 230 4.96 5.95 1.24
CA ARG A 230 6.37 6.28 1.02
C ARG A 230 6.84 7.40 1.93
N ALA A 231 6.07 8.48 2.08
CA ALA A 231 6.38 9.59 2.98
C ALA A 231 6.43 9.16 4.45
N LYS A 232 5.68 8.13 4.83
CA LYS A 232 5.70 7.51 6.17
C LYS A 232 6.84 6.50 6.35
N GLY A 233 7.61 6.26 5.29
CA GLY A 233 8.80 5.43 5.32
C GLY A 233 8.61 4.01 4.81
N ALA A 234 7.51 3.66 4.13
CA ALA A 234 7.37 2.34 3.52
C ALA A 234 8.42 2.10 2.41
N ASP A 235 8.79 0.83 2.23
CA ASP A 235 9.63 0.35 1.12
C ASP A 235 8.84 -0.52 0.14
N ALA A 236 7.71 -1.06 0.60
CA ALA A 236 6.80 -1.85 -0.22
C ALA A 236 5.34 -1.51 0.09
N VAL A 237 4.46 -1.84 -0.84
CA VAL A 237 3.01 -1.63 -0.74
C VAL A 237 2.26 -2.82 -1.29
N LEU A 238 1.07 -3.05 -0.76
CA LEU A 238 0.16 -4.10 -1.22
C LEU A 238 -0.76 -3.58 -2.33
N LEU A 239 -0.83 -4.31 -3.45
CA LEU A 239 -1.81 -4.10 -4.51
C LEU A 239 -2.65 -5.37 -4.65
N ILE A 240 -3.97 -5.29 -4.52
CA ILE A 240 -4.84 -6.48 -4.49
C ILE A 240 -5.53 -6.65 -5.85
N ALA A 241 -5.28 -7.77 -6.54
CA ALA A 241 -5.84 -8.05 -7.86
C ALA A 241 -7.37 -8.18 -7.86
N ALA A 242 -7.94 -8.61 -6.73
CA ALA A 242 -9.38 -8.71 -6.48
C ALA A 242 -10.12 -7.36 -6.45
N ILE A 243 -9.40 -6.24 -6.26
CA ILE A 243 -10.00 -4.89 -6.13
C ILE A 243 -9.49 -3.89 -7.20
N LEU A 244 -8.33 -4.14 -7.80
CA LEU A 244 -7.70 -3.24 -8.76
C LEU A 244 -7.79 -3.79 -10.20
N PRO A 245 -8.33 -3.00 -11.15
CA PRO A 245 -8.23 -3.28 -12.58
C PRO A 245 -6.78 -3.32 -13.07
N ASP A 246 -6.54 -4.02 -14.17
CA ASP A 246 -5.17 -4.18 -14.70
C ASP A 246 -4.50 -2.85 -15.04
N LEU A 247 -5.28 -1.86 -15.50
CA LEU A 247 -4.78 -0.51 -15.79
C LEU A 247 -4.28 0.18 -14.52
N ASP A 248 -4.99 0.04 -13.41
CA ASP A 248 -4.61 0.61 -12.12
C ASP A 248 -3.34 -0.08 -11.61
N ILE A 249 -3.26 -1.42 -11.66
CA ILE A 249 -2.05 -2.15 -11.26
C ILE A 249 -0.85 -1.75 -12.13
N LYS A 250 -1.02 -1.64 -13.45
CA LYS A 250 0.03 -1.16 -14.38
C LYS A 250 0.49 0.25 -14.01
N TYR A 251 -0.43 1.17 -13.74
CA TYR A 251 -0.12 2.55 -13.40
C TYR A 251 0.53 2.68 -12.02
N MET A 252 0.00 2.01 -11.01
CA MET A 252 0.52 2.01 -9.66
C MET A 252 1.90 1.34 -9.59
N THR A 253 2.13 0.25 -10.33
CA THR A 253 3.46 -0.39 -10.46
C THR A 253 4.51 0.58 -11.00
N LYS A 254 4.14 1.39 -12.01
CA LYS A 254 5.03 2.43 -12.54
C LYS A 254 5.32 3.52 -11.50
N ILE A 255 4.30 3.96 -10.76
CA ILE A 255 4.50 4.93 -9.67
C ILE A 255 5.41 4.36 -8.60
N CYS A 256 5.18 3.12 -8.16
CA CYS A 256 6.01 2.45 -7.16
C CYS A 256 7.48 2.49 -7.57
N LYS A 257 7.80 2.13 -8.83
CA LYS A 257 9.16 2.23 -9.36
C LYS A 257 9.73 3.66 -9.33
N LEU A 258 8.91 4.66 -9.66
CA LEU A 258 9.34 6.07 -9.66
C LEU A 258 9.66 6.60 -8.26
N ILE A 259 8.92 6.17 -7.23
CA ILE A 259 9.11 6.64 -5.85
C ILE A 259 9.86 5.63 -4.97
N GLY A 260 10.38 4.57 -5.57
CA GLY A 260 11.21 3.55 -4.94
C GLY A 260 10.47 2.63 -3.98
N LEU A 261 9.19 2.34 -4.24
CA LEU A 261 8.44 1.28 -3.58
C LEU A 261 8.48 -0.02 -4.39
N THR A 262 8.44 -1.15 -3.68
CA THR A 262 8.17 -2.47 -4.25
C THR A 262 6.66 -2.79 -4.16
N PRO A 263 5.95 -3.05 -5.27
CA PRO A 263 4.59 -3.56 -5.19
C PRO A 263 4.58 -5.07 -4.92
N LEU A 264 3.96 -5.50 -3.82
CA LEU A 264 3.51 -6.88 -3.62
C LEU A 264 2.10 -7.00 -4.19
N VAL A 265 1.95 -7.76 -5.28
CA VAL A 265 0.63 -7.94 -5.91
C VAL A 265 -0.04 -9.20 -5.38
N GLU A 266 -1.11 -9.05 -4.62
CA GLU A 266 -1.85 -10.13 -3.97
C GLU A 266 -2.91 -10.72 -4.92
N VAL A 267 -2.91 -12.05 -5.06
CA VAL A 267 -3.85 -12.85 -5.85
C VAL A 267 -4.44 -13.99 -5.01
N HIS A 268 -5.64 -14.42 -5.39
CA HIS A 268 -6.41 -15.47 -4.69
C HIS A 268 -6.74 -16.64 -5.60
N ASP A 269 -6.97 -16.40 -6.89
CA ASP A 269 -7.43 -17.41 -7.84
C ASP A 269 -6.67 -17.38 -9.17
N GLU A 270 -6.97 -18.36 -10.02
CA GLU A 270 -6.37 -18.52 -11.33
C GLU A 270 -6.55 -17.31 -12.24
N ASN A 271 -7.73 -16.69 -12.23
CA ASN A 271 -8.05 -15.57 -13.11
C ASN A 271 -7.26 -14.31 -12.68
N GLU A 272 -7.15 -14.07 -11.38
CA GLU A 272 -6.28 -13.03 -10.84
C GLU A 272 -4.82 -13.29 -11.20
N MET A 273 -4.31 -14.52 -10.99
CA MET A 273 -2.94 -14.87 -11.36
C MET A 273 -2.68 -14.65 -12.86
N ASP A 274 -3.58 -15.12 -13.72
CA ASP A 274 -3.45 -14.97 -15.18
C ASP A 274 -3.38 -13.49 -15.58
N ARG A 275 -4.24 -12.64 -15.00
CA ARG A 275 -4.19 -11.19 -15.22
C ARG A 275 -2.85 -10.57 -14.81
N ILE A 276 -2.35 -10.92 -13.63
CA ILE A 276 -1.11 -10.34 -13.09
C ILE A 276 0.12 -10.80 -13.90
N LEU A 277 0.14 -12.04 -14.39
CA LEU A 277 1.23 -12.56 -15.20
C LEU A 277 1.34 -11.87 -16.57
N GLU A 278 0.25 -11.29 -17.10
CA GLU A 278 0.27 -10.51 -18.33
C GLU A 278 0.69 -9.03 -18.12
N ILE A 279 0.99 -8.63 -16.88
CA ILE A 279 1.49 -7.28 -16.56
C ILE A 279 3.02 -7.30 -16.50
N ASP A 280 3.65 -6.43 -17.31
CA ASP A 280 5.10 -6.28 -17.31
C ASP A 280 5.64 -5.63 -16.04
N GLY A 281 6.78 -6.14 -15.59
CA GLY A 281 7.54 -5.54 -14.51
C GLY A 281 7.04 -5.83 -13.10
N ILE A 282 6.13 -6.79 -12.95
CA ILE A 282 5.82 -7.44 -11.67
C ILE A 282 6.99 -8.34 -11.28
N GLN A 283 7.43 -8.24 -10.04
CA GLN A 283 8.58 -9.00 -9.50
C GLN A 283 8.24 -9.75 -8.21
N LEU A 284 7.10 -9.43 -7.60
CA LEU A 284 6.68 -9.96 -6.30
C LEU A 284 5.16 -10.19 -6.32
N ILE A 285 4.75 -11.45 -6.18
CA ILE A 285 3.34 -11.86 -6.14
C ILE A 285 3.07 -12.54 -4.79
N GLY A 286 1.99 -12.15 -4.14
CA GLY A 286 1.48 -12.78 -2.92
C GLY A 286 0.30 -13.69 -3.24
N ILE A 287 0.36 -14.96 -2.85
CA ILE A 287 -0.77 -15.88 -2.93
C ILE A 287 -1.45 -15.91 -1.57
N ASN A 288 -2.65 -15.34 -1.49
CA ASN A 288 -3.42 -15.33 -0.27
C ASN A 288 -4.32 -16.58 -0.20
N ASN A 289 -3.97 -17.50 0.70
CA ASN A 289 -4.69 -18.75 0.89
C ASN A 289 -6.02 -18.58 1.64
N ARG A 290 -6.37 -17.36 2.08
CA ARG A 290 -7.63 -17.06 2.73
C ARG A 290 -8.66 -16.59 1.71
N ASN A 291 -9.78 -17.28 1.62
CA ASN A 291 -10.93 -16.79 0.89
C ASN A 291 -11.53 -15.58 1.62
N LEU A 292 -11.66 -14.43 0.94
CA LEU A 292 -12.13 -13.18 1.55
C LEU A 292 -13.67 -13.10 1.68
N GLU A 293 -14.41 -14.04 1.10
CA GLU A 293 -15.86 -14.20 1.25
C GLU A 293 -16.21 -15.14 2.41
N THR A 294 -15.51 -16.28 2.54
CA THR A 294 -15.80 -17.31 3.56
C THR A 294 -14.86 -17.30 4.76
N PHE A 295 -13.71 -16.61 4.66
CA PHE A 295 -12.59 -16.66 5.60
C PHE A 295 -11.91 -18.01 5.79
N GLU A 296 -12.33 -19.03 5.02
CA GLU A 296 -11.67 -20.34 4.99
C GLU A 296 -10.25 -20.20 4.45
N VAL A 297 -9.34 -21.00 4.98
CA VAL A 297 -7.93 -20.97 4.62
C VAL A 297 -7.52 -22.33 4.07
N ASP A 298 -7.01 -22.34 2.84
CA ASP A 298 -6.55 -23.54 2.16
C ASP A 298 -5.19 -23.30 1.50
N ILE A 299 -4.13 -23.83 2.14
CA ILE A 299 -2.76 -23.70 1.63
C ILE A 299 -2.52 -24.49 0.33
N SER A 300 -3.41 -25.42 -0.03
CA SER A 300 -3.32 -26.15 -1.30
C SER A 300 -3.53 -25.25 -2.52
N ASN A 301 -4.20 -24.10 -2.33
CA ASN A 301 -4.35 -23.08 -3.35
C ASN A 301 -3.00 -22.57 -3.87
N THR A 302 -2.01 -22.43 -3.00
CA THR A 302 -0.64 -22.06 -3.41
C THR A 302 -0.08 -23.02 -4.44
N LYS A 303 -0.21 -24.34 -4.20
CA LYS A 303 0.27 -25.34 -5.14
C LYS A 303 -0.50 -25.29 -6.45
N LYS A 304 -1.83 -25.23 -6.38
CA LYS A 304 -2.73 -25.10 -7.53
C LYS A 304 -2.37 -23.94 -8.45
N LEU A 305 -2.05 -22.77 -7.91
CA LEU A 305 -1.69 -21.57 -8.68
C LEU A 305 -0.28 -21.61 -9.27
N LEU A 306 0.62 -22.39 -8.68
CA LEU A 306 2.00 -22.56 -9.14
C LEU A 306 2.20 -23.76 -10.07
N GLU A 307 1.18 -24.58 -10.28
CA GLU A 307 1.24 -25.71 -11.22
C GLU A 307 1.12 -25.26 -12.69
N GLY A 308 1.71 -26.07 -13.58
CA GLY A 308 1.58 -25.90 -15.03
C GLY A 308 2.21 -24.62 -15.59
N GLU A 309 1.54 -24.01 -16.57
CA GLU A 309 2.06 -22.84 -17.31
C GLU A 309 2.33 -21.63 -16.42
N ARG A 310 1.52 -21.41 -15.38
CA ARG A 310 1.68 -20.28 -14.46
C ARG A 310 3.01 -20.35 -13.71
N GLY A 311 3.33 -21.52 -13.16
CA GLY A 311 4.61 -21.78 -12.50
C GLY A 311 5.80 -21.56 -13.43
N GLU A 312 5.69 -22.01 -14.69
CA GLU A 312 6.75 -21.81 -15.68
C GLU A 312 6.92 -20.33 -16.06
N LYS A 313 5.83 -19.58 -16.26
CA LYS A 313 5.88 -18.12 -16.48
C LYS A 313 6.52 -17.39 -15.29
N ILE A 314 6.16 -17.76 -14.06
CA ILE A 314 6.73 -17.19 -12.82
C ILE A 314 8.25 -17.41 -12.78
N LYS A 315 8.72 -18.62 -13.07
CA LYS A 315 10.15 -18.94 -13.12
C LYS A 315 10.87 -18.17 -14.21
N GLN A 316 10.31 -18.12 -15.41
CA GLN A 316 10.90 -17.41 -16.56
C GLN A 316 11.04 -15.90 -16.31
N LYS A 317 10.08 -15.31 -15.59
CA LYS A 317 10.10 -13.89 -15.22
C LYS A 317 10.90 -13.57 -13.94
N ASP A 318 11.50 -14.58 -13.28
CA ASP A 318 12.15 -14.47 -11.96
C ASP A 318 11.26 -13.76 -10.91
N ILE A 319 9.97 -14.06 -10.92
CA ILE A 319 9.02 -13.52 -9.94
C ILE A 319 9.21 -14.26 -8.61
N ILE A 320 9.32 -13.50 -7.52
CA ILE A 320 9.28 -14.05 -6.17
C ILE A 320 7.82 -14.25 -5.77
N VAL A 321 7.49 -15.47 -5.35
CA VAL A 321 6.18 -15.79 -4.80
C VAL A 321 6.25 -15.77 -3.28
N VAL A 322 5.29 -15.07 -2.68
CA VAL A 322 5.04 -15.00 -1.24
C VAL A 322 3.81 -15.85 -0.92
N GLY A 323 3.93 -16.84 -0.04
CA GLY A 323 2.78 -17.56 0.51
C GLY A 323 2.17 -16.78 1.68
N GLU A 324 0.88 -16.50 1.64
CA GLU A 324 0.18 -15.72 2.68
C GLU A 324 -1.00 -16.50 3.26
N SER A 325 -1.26 -16.28 4.56
CA SER A 325 -2.31 -16.95 5.34
C SER A 325 -2.12 -18.48 5.49
N GLY A 326 -2.53 -19.02 6.64
CA GLY A 326 -2.61 -20.48 6.84
C GLY A 326 -1.32 -21.20 7.22
N LEU A 327 -0.24 -20.47 7.50
CA LEU A 327 1.06 -21.03 7.83
C LEU A 327 1.29 -20.99 9.35
N PHE A 328 1.14 -22.15 10.01
CA PHE A 328 1.22 -22.26 11.46
C PHE A 328 2.35 -23.16 11.93
N THR A 329 2.81 -24.08 11.08
CA THR A 329 3.76 -25.13 11.44
C THR A 329 4.91 -25.24 10.42
N PRO A 330 6.02 -25.90 10.79
CA PRO A 330 7.10 -26.20 9.84
C PRO A 330 6.65 -27.02 8.64
N ALA A 331 5.64 -27.89 8.82
CA ALA A 331 5.07 -28.68 7.74
C ALA A 331 4.35 -27.80 6.70
N ASP A 332 3.65 -26.75 7.15
CA ASP A 332 2.99 -25.80 6.25
C ASP A 332 4.04 -25.00 5.45
N VAL A 333 5.13 -24.58 6.10
CA VAL A 333 6.25 -23.88 5.43
C VAL A 333 6.93 -24.77 4.40
N ALA A 334 7.19 -26.04 4.74
CA ALA A 334 7.76 -27.01 3.82
C ALA A 334 6.84 -27.25 2.62
N TYR A 335 5.52 -27.39 2.86
CA TYR A 335 4.53 -27.60 1.81
C TYR A 335 4.55 -26.48 0.75
N VAL A 336 4.54 -25.22 1.18
CA VAL A 336 4.58 -24.10 0.22
C VAL A 336 5.96 -23.92 -0.41
N GLN A 337 7.04 -24.22 0.33
CA GLN A 337 8.40 -24.20 -0.22
C GLN A 337 8.55 -25.22 -1.36
N GLU A 338 8.03 -26.43 -1.20
CA GLU A 338 8.02 -27.47 -2.24
C GLU A 338 7.24 -27.05 -3.49
N ALA A 339 6.20 -26.22 -3.33
CA ALA A 339 5.47 -25.62 -4.44
C ALA A 339 6.25 -24.51 -5.18
N GLY A 340 7.39 -24.06 -4.65
CA GLY A 340 8.25 -23.04 -5.25
C GLY A 340 8.16 -21.66 -4.59
N VAL A 341 7.48 -21.55 -3.43
CA VAL A 341 7.41 -20.30 -2.67
C VAL A 341 8.79 -19.96 -2.07
N LYS A 342 9.21 -18.70 -2.24
CA LYS A 342 10.53 -18.21 -1.78
C LYS A 342 10.42 -17.27 -0.58
N ALA A 343 9.22 -16.81 -0.25
CA ALA A 343 8.96 -15.98 0.93
C ALA A 343 7.57 -16.29 1.52
N ILE A 344 7.36 -16.01 2.79
CA ILE A 344 6.08 -16.20 3.46
C ILE A 344 5.70 -14.96 4.26
N LEU A 345 4.41 -14.60 4.26
CA LEU A 345 3.89 -13.51 5.08
C LEU A 345 3.07 -14.08 6.22
N VAL A 346 3.54 -13.84 7.45
CA VAL A 346 2.99 -14.49 8.64
C VAL A 346 2.84 -13.50 9.78
N GLY A 347 1.65 -13.47 10.37
CA GLY A 347 1.36 -12.71 11.58
C GLY A 347 0.72 -13.56 12.68
N GLU A 348 -0.40 -14.21 12.36
CA GLU A 348 -1.27 -14.83 13.36
C GLU A 348 -0.63 -15.95 14.19
N SER A 349 0.23 -16.78 13.60
CA SER A 349 0.95 -17.84 14.32
C SER A 349 2.01 -17.30 15.26
N ILE A 350 2.65 -16.18 14.91
CA ILE A 350 3.77 -15.60 15.66
C ILE A 350 3.29 -14.62 16.75
N VAL A 351 2.22 -13.85 16.48
CA VAL A 351 1.71 -12.80 17.39
C VAL A 351 1.21 -13.35 18.74
N LYS A 352 0.77 -14.62 18.78
CA LYS A 352 0.22 -15.26 20.00
C LYS A 352 1.27 -15.51 21.08
N GLN A 353 2.55 -15.59 20.70
CA GLN A 353 3.61 -15.85 21.66
C GLN A 353 4.00 -14.56 22.38
N LYS A 354 4.32 -14.67 23.68
CA LYS A 354 4.82 -13.53 24.47
C LYS A 354 6.11 -12.98 23.86
N ASP A 355 7.01 -13.88 23.48
CA ASP A 355 8.24 -13.60 22.73
C ASP A 355 8.06 -14.00 21.26
N PRO A 356 7.99 -13.04 20.33
CA PRO A 356 7.88 -13.33 18.90
C PRO A 356 9.03 -14.17 18.32
N THR A 357 10.23 -14.13 18.92
CA THR A 357 11.38 -14.91 18.44
C THR A 357 11.16 -16.41 18.60
N ILE A 358 10.48 -16.82 19.68
CA ILE A 358 10.10 -18.22 19.91
C ILE A 358 9.08 -18.66 18.85
N GLY A 359 8.08 -17.83 18.58
CA GLY A 359 7.07 -18.14 17.55
C GLY A 359 7.67 -18.30 16.16
N ILE A 360 8.70 -17.52 15.82
CA ILE A 360 9.45 -17.68 14.56
C ILE A 360 10.21 -19.02 14.56
N ALA A 361 10.93 -19.33 15.63
CA ALA A 361 11.68 -20.59 15.73
C ALA A 361 10.77 -21.83 15.64
N GLU A 362 9.60 -21.78 16.29
CA GLU A 362 8.56 -22.81 16.20
C GLU A 362 8.01 -22.97 14.78
N LEU A 363 7.73 -21.85 14.09
CA LEU A 363 7.21 -21.86 12.71
C LEU A 363 8.19 -22.51 11.73
N PHE A 364 9.49 -22.27 11.88
CA PHE A 364 10.52 -22.83 11.00
C PHE A 364 11.10 -24.15 11.52
N GLY A 365 10.79 -24.55 12.75
CA GLY A 365 11.38 -25.70 13.43
C GLY A 365 12.87 -25.55 13.78
N LYS A 366 13.41 -24.34 13.64
CA LYS A 366 14.80 -23.97 13.91
C LYS A 366 14.94 -22.45 14.04
N ASP A 367 16.04 -22.00 14.63
CA ASP A 367 16.41 -20.58 14.62
C ASP A 367 16.86 -20.15 13.20
N ILE A 368 16.29 -19.06 12.70
CA ILE A 368 16.60 -18.45 11.39
C ILE A 368 17.24 -17.06 11.50
N SER A 369 17.49 -16.60 12.73
CA SER A 369 18.20 -15.35 12.99
C SER A 369 19.59 -15.35 12.34
N ALA A 370 20.09 -14.16 12.01
CA ALA A 370 21.46 -14.03 11.53
C ALA A 370 22.39 -14.22 12.74
N ALA A 371 23.29 -15.20 12.67
CA ALA A 371 24.39 -15.36 13.62
C ALA A 371 25.40 -14.20 13.51
#